data_AF-A0A2P7TSA2-F1
#
_entry.id   AF-A0A2P7TSA2-F1
#
_cell.length_a   1.000
_cell.length_b   1.000
_cell.length_c   1.000
_cell.angle_alpha   90.00
_cell.angle_beta   90.00
_cell.angle_gamma   90.00
#
_symmetry.space_group_name_H-M   'P 1'
#
loop_
_entity.id
_entity.type
_entity.pdbx_description
1 polymer ?
#
loop_
_entity_poly.entity_id
_entity_poly.type
_entity_poly.pdbx_seq_one_letter_code
_entity_poly.pdbx_strand_id
1 'polypeptide(L)'
;MFIFSPLLQKMKKALFCTLLLLTAAMLPACKEGDKPAAASGKMQQQAATPSDTDALSQAEAKQPFVPVNDSIGWEYETGKDNNGTPNTKIYLNYRGVKYRAATGIGYFKELPKSDYGEPQYAVPQTALTATTGFWEGIQQTCYVGVENNFLVIYRRSTDAKDKTGHDAVFEPVMKLDLKSTTKPR
;
A
#
# COMPACT_ATOMS: atom_id res chain seq x y z
N MET A 1 25.89 -41.74 5.79
CA MET A 1 24.89 -42.31 4.86
C MET A 1 23.63 -42.56 5.67
N PHE A 2 22.71 -41.59 5.68
CA PHE A 2 21.46 -41.67 6.45
C PHE A 2 20.30 -41.84 5.45
N ILE A 3 19.61 -42.98 5.57
CA ILE A 3 18.48 -43.35 4.73
C ILE A 3 17.23 -42.71 5.35
N PHE A 4 16.74 -41.63 4.76
CA PHE A 4 15.44 -41.05 5.11
C PHE A 4 14.33 -41.75 4.32
N SER A 5 13.48 -42.47 5.03
CA SER A 5 12.29 -43.16 4.50
C SER A 5 11.24 -42.18 3.93
N PRO A 6 10.69 -42.40 2.73
CA PRO A 6 9.77 -41.48 2.04
C PRO A 6 8.27 -41.65 2.41
N LEU A 7 7.96 -42.32 3.53
CA LEU A 7 6.59 -42.78 3.83
C LEU A 7 5.72 -41.78 4.62
N LEU A 8 6.26 -40.64 5.07
CA LEU A 8 5.52 -39.71 5.95
C LEU A 8 4.89 -38.48 5.25
N GLN A 9 4.97 -38.38 3.91
CA GLN A 9 4.58 -37.16 3.18
C GLN A 9 3.21 -37.25 2.47
N LYS A 10 2.53 -38.41 2.47
CA LYS A 10 1.31 -38.63 1.69
C LYS A 10 -0.02 -38.50 2.45
N MET A 11 -0.03 -38.27 3.78
CA MET A 11 -1.27 -38.22 4.58
C MET A 11 -1.83 -36.82 4.92
N LYS A 12 -1.27 -35.73 4.38
CA LYS A 12 -1.78 -34.36 4.67
C LYS A 12 -2.60 -33.72 3.55
N LYS A 13 -2.67 -34.33 2.37
CA LYS A 13 -3.38 -33.76 1.20
C LYS A 13 -4.86 -34.15 1.07
N ALA A 14 -5.38 -34.97 1.99
CA ALA A 14 -6.76 -35.47 1.91
C ALA A 14 -7.77 -34.74 2.83
N LEU A 15 -7.34 -33.74 3.61
CA LEU A 15 -8.21 -33.07 4.60
C LEU A 15 -8.60 -31.63 4.24
N PHE A 16 -8.54 -31.26 2.95
CA PHE A 16 -8.83 -29.89 2.49
C PHE A 16 -9.99 -29.78 1.48
N CYS A 17 -10.76 -30.86 1.27
CA CYS A 17 -11.89 -30.87 0.31
C CYS A 17 -13.28 -30.93 0.95
N THR A 18 -13.43 -30.86 2.28
CA THR A 18 -14.74 -30.97 2.95
C THR A 18 -15.23 -29.69 3.64
N LEU A 19 -14.50 -28.58 3.53
CA LEU A 19 -14.86 -27.30 4.18
C LEU A 19 -15.19 -26.18 3.16
N LEU A 20 -15.93 -26.51 2.09
CA LEU A 20 -16.28 -25.57 1.01
C LEU A 20 -17.77 -25.64 0.62
N LEU A 21 -18.65 -26.07 1.53
CA LEU A 21 -20.08 -26.28 1.23
C LEU A 21 -21.07 -25.70 2.25
N LEU A 22 -20.67 -24.77 3.14
CA LEU A 22 -21.59 -24.37 4.22
C LEU A 22 -21.52 -22.90 4.67
N THR A 23 -21.69 -21.93 3.77
CA THR A 23 -22.18 -20.58 4.13
C THR A 23 -22.85 -19.89 2.93
N ALA A 24 -23.90 -20.52 2.38
CA ALA A 24 -24.82 -19.87 1.46
C ALA A 24 -26.25 -20.03 1.98
N ALA A 25 -26.63 -19.21 2.97
CA ALA A 25 -28.03 -18.90 3.26
C ALA A 25 -28.09 -17.76 4.29
N MET A 26 -29.16 -16.95 4.16
CA MET A 26 -29.64 -15.89 5.07
C MET A 26 -29.39 -14.45 4.61
N LEU A 27 -30.06 -14.09 3.51
CA LEU A 27 -30.63 -12.73 3.32
C LEU A 27 -32.12 -12.80 3.67
N PRO A 28 -32.64 -11.98 4.60
CA PRO A 28 -34.06 -11.70 4.68
C PRO A 28 -34.45 -10.53 3.76
N ALA A 29 -35.61 -10.71 3.15
CA ALA A 29 -36.23 -9.89 2.13
C ALA A 29 -36.63 -8.48 2.60
N CYS A 30 -36.67 -7.57 1.63
CA CYS A 30 -37.41 -6.32 1.67
C CYS A 30 -38.87 -6.56 2.09
N LYS A 31 -39.38 -5.71 2.99
CA LYS A 31 -40.79 -5.33 2.99
C LYS A 31 -40.94 -3.82 3.12
N GLU A 32 -41.75 -3.33 2.21
CA GLU A 32 -42.23 -1.98 1.99
C GLU A 32 -43.53 -1.76 2.79
N GLY A 33 -43.83 -0.51 3.15
CA GLY A 33 -45.15 -0.06 3.62
C GLY A 33 -45.32 0.03 5.14
N ASP A 34 -45.24 1.24 5.71
CA ASP A 34 -46.41 2.13 5.85
C ASP A 34 -46.11 3.33 6.79
N LYS A 35 -46.50 4.52 6.30
CA LYS A 35 -46.68 5.80 7.02
C LYS A 35 -48.21 5.94 7.21
N PRO A 36 -48.80 6.53 8.28
CA PRO A 36 -48.58 7.89 8.83
C PRO A 36 -48.69 7.92 10.38
N ALA A 37 -48.63 9.01 11.17
CA ALA A 37 -48.96 10.43 11.02
C ALA A 37 -48.17 11.24 12.08
N ALA A 38 -47.69 12.43 11.73
CA ALA A 38 -48.19 13.73 12.23
C ALA A 38 -48.11 13.96 13.76
N ALA A 39 -47.18 14.82 14.17
CA ALA A 39 -47.36 15.70 15.32
C ALA A 39 -46.54 16.99 15.12
N SER A 40 -47.27 18.10 15.23
CA SER A 40 -46.84 19.48 15.03
C SER A 40 -45.87 20.00 16.09
N GLY A 41 -45.02 20.95 15.71
CA GLY A 41 -44.30 21.82 16.63
C GLY A 41 -43.80 23.08 15.91
N LYS A 42 -44.40 24.22 16.25
CA LYS A 42 -44.26 25.56 15.65
C LYS A 42 -42.99 26.31 16.11
N MET A 43 -42.55 27.24 15.23
CA MET A 43 -41.86 28.53 15.50
C MET A 43 -40.46 28.42 16.14
N GLN A 44 -39.44 29.20 15.76
CA GLN A 44 -39.45 30.64 15.54
C GLN A 44 -38.17 31.09 14.80
N GLN A 45 -38.37 32.07 13.93
CA GLN A 45 -37.39 32.77 13.10
C GLN A 45 -36.69 33.86 13.92
N GLN A 46 -35.38 34.02 13.79
CA GLN A 46 -34.69 35.24 14.23
C GLN A 46 -33.65 35.68 13.19
N ALA A 47 -33.73 36.95 12.83
CA ALA A 47 -33.07 37.60 11.71
C ALA A 47 -31.61 38.01 12.02
N ALA A 48 -30.91 38.30 10.92
CA ALA A 48 -29.51 38.68 10.78
C ALA A 48 -29.12 40.04 11.37
N THR A 49 -27.82 40.20 11.67
CA THR A 49 -27.05 41.44 11.43
C THR A 49 -25.57 41.06 11.16
N PRO A 50 -24.90 41.69 10.18
CA PRO A 50 -23.52 41.41 9.78
C PRO A 50 -22.52 42.14 10.67
N SER A 51 -21.35 41.54 10.88
CA SER A 51 -20.15 42.29 11.29
C SER A 51 -18.99 41.85 10.43
N ASP A 52 -18.55 42.78 9.59
CA ASP A 52 -17.23 42.80 8.97
C ASP A 52 -16.17 42.47 10.00
N THR A 53 -15.34 41.47 9.71
CA THR A 53 -14.04 41.30 10.37
C THR A 53 -13.08 40.78 9.33
N ASP A 54 -12.27 41.72 8.86
CA ASP A 54 -10.91 41.57 8.36
C ASP A 54 -10.62 40.43 7.39
N ALA A 55 -10.53 40.81 6.12
CA ALA A 55 -9.72 40.15 5.12
C ALA A 55 -8.23 40.20 5.53
N LEU A 56 -7.83 39.37 6.48
CA LEU A 56 -6.46 38.95 6.68
C LEU A 56 -6.13 37.90 5.63
N SER A 57 -5.46 38.37 4.57
CA SER A 57 -4.63 37.64 3.62
C SER A 57 -4.40 36.18 4.04
N GLN A 58 -5.18 35.25 3.48
CA GLN A 58 -4.85 33.84 3.52
C GLN A 58 -3.50 33.68 2.83
N ALA A 59 -2.44 33.51 3.63
CA ALA A 59 -1.27 32.82 3.17
C ALA A 59 -1.79 31.46 2.64
N GLU A 60 -1.78 31.29 1.33
CA GLU A 60 -2.03 30.00 0.69
C GLU A 60 -1.15 28.98 1.41
N ALA A 61 -1.77 28.20 2.30
CA ALA A 61 -1.15 27.01 2.84
C ALA A 61 -0.79 26.19 1.61
N LYS A 62 0.51 26.14 1.27
CA LYS A 62 1.04 25.35 0.16
C LYS A 62 0.46 23.96 0.32
N GLN A 63 -0.57 23.65 -0.47
CA GLN A 63 -1.15 22.31 -0.43
C GLN A 63 -0.02 21.34 -0.76
N PRO A 64 0.11 20.22 -0.02
CA PRO A 64 1.09 19.21 -0.34
C PRO A 64 0.91 18.84 -1.82
N PHE A 65 1.92 19.12 -2.65
CA PHE A 65 1.88 18.74 -4.05
C PHE A 65 1.79 17.21 -4.09
N VAL A 66 0.62 16.70 -4.46
CA VAL A 66 0.42 15.28 -4.76
C VAL A 66 0.66 15.13 -6.27
N PRO A 67 1.68 14.37 -6.69
CA PRO A 67 1.90 14.12 -8.11
C PRO A 67 0.63 13.53 -8.71
N VAL A 68 0.04 14.22 -9.69
CA VAL A 68 -1.16 13.76 -10.38
C VAL A 68 -0.76 12.64 -11.32
N ASN A 69 -0.70 11.40 -10.81
CA ASN A 69 -0.53 10.15 -11.56
C ASN A 69 0.37 10.21 -12.82
N ASP A 70 1.47 10.95 -12.74
CA ASP A 70 2.47 11.06 -13.80
C ASP A 70 3.35 9.82 -13.73
N SER A 71 3.04 8.80 -14.53
CA SER A 71 3.84 7.59 -14.79
C SER A 71 4.83 7.23 -13.66
N ILE A 72 4.31 6.76 -12.53
CA ILE A 72 5.12 6.20 -11.45
C ILE A 72 4.95 4.68 -11.47
N GLY A 73 6.06 3.95 -11.50
CA GLY A 73 6.02 2.49 -11.56
C GLY A 73 7.37 1.89 -11.23
N TRP A 74 7.41 0.56 -11.16
CA TRP A 74 8.61 -0.18 -10.78
C TRP A 74 9.16 -1.01 -11.94
N GLU A 75 10.48 -1.04 -12.04
CA GLU A 75 11.20 -1.93 -12.93
C GLU A 75 12.25 -2.73 -12.14
N TYR A 76 12.53 -3.94 -12.62
CA TYR A 76 13.38 -4.90 -11.93
C TYR A 76 14.43 -5.48 -12.88
N GLU A 77 15.67 -5.56 -12.41
CA GLU A 77 16.74 -6.33 -13.07
C GLU A 77 17.23 -7.39 -12.09
N THR A 78 16.86 -8.65 -12.33
CA THR A 78 17.23 -9.77 -11.46
C THR A 78 18.34 -10.61 -12.09
N GLY A 79 19.46 -10.72 -11.39
CA GLY A 79 20.49 -11.73 -11.65
C GLY A 79 20.50 -12.78 -10.55
N LYS A 80 21.10 -13.94 -10.80
CA LYS A 80 21.37 -14.94 -9.76
C LYS A 80 22.86 -14.98 -9.44
N ASP A 81 23.21 -15.13 -8.17
CA ASP A 81 24.59 -15.43 -7.77
C ASP A 81 24.93 -16.92 -7.97
N ASN A 82 26.15 -17.32 -7.60
CA ASN A 82 26.64 -18.69 -7.73
C ASN A 82 25.85 -19.72 -6.90
N ASN A 83 25.07 -19.26 -5.91
CA ASN A 83 24.24 -20.10 -5.06
C ASN A 83 22.78 -20.13 -5.53
N GLY A 84 22.47 -19.48 -6.65
CA GLY A 84 21.11 -19.35 -7.17
C GLY A 84 20.29 -18.26 -6.48
N THR A 85 20.88 -17.46 -5.59
CA THR A 85 20.19 -16.37 -4.87
C THR A 85 19.87 -15.25 -5.86
N PRO A 86 18.59 -14.88 -6.03
CA PRO A 86 18.19 -13.77 -6.88
C PRO A 86 18.60 -12.44 -6.22
N ASN A 87 19.50 -11.72 -6.87
CA ASN A 87 19.89 -10.36 -6.55
C ASN A 87 19.22 -9.40 -7.54
N THR A 88 18.29 -8.59 -7.05
CA THR A 88 17.45 -7.71 -7.87
C THR A 88 17.81 -6.25 -7.65
N LYS A 89 18.14 -5.53 -8.73
CA LYS A 89 18.16 -4.07 -8.72
C LYS A 89 16.72 -3.58 -8.93
N ILE A 90 16.28 -2.72 -8.04
CA ILE A 90 14.91 -2.19 -8.01
C ILE A 90 14.97 -0.74 -8.45
N TYR A 91 14.19 -0.40 -9.48
CA TYR A 91 14.17 0.94 -10.05
C TYR A 91 12.78 1.55 -9.94
N LEU A 92 12.72 2.79 -9.50
CA LEU A 92 11.54 3.64 -9.63
C LEU A 92 11.60 4.32 -10.99
N ASN A 93 10.62 4.07 -11.85
CA ASN A 93 10.39 4.86 -13.05
C ASN A 93 9.47 6.02 -12.65
N TYR A 94 9.96 7.25 -12.75
CA TYR A 94 9.19 8.46 -12.47
C TYR A 94 9.37 9.43 -13.63
N ARG A 95 8.25 9.78 -14.29
CA ARG A 95 8.22 10.66 -15.48
C ARG A 95 9.16 10.19 -16.59
N GLY A 96 9.25 8.88 -16.81
CA GLY A 96 10.10 8.27 -17.83
C GLY A 96 11.59 8.19 -17.48
N VAL A 97 11.99 8.65 -16.29
CA VAL A 97 13.37 8.54 -15.81
C VAL A 97 13.48 7.40 -14.80
N LYS A 98 14.47 6.52 -15.02
CA LYS A 98 14.72 5.33 -14.20
C LYS A 98 15.72 5.64 -13.08
N TYR A 99 15.26 5.60 -11.82
CA TYR A 99 16.08 5.84 -10.63
C TYR A 99 16.33 4.52 -9.90
N ARG A 100 17.60 4.19 -9.61
CA ARG A 100 17.94 2.97 -8.85
C ARG A 100 17.62 3.16 -7.38
N ALA A 101 16.43 2.72 -6.96
CA ALA A 101 15.91 2.90 -5.62
C ALA A 101 16.62 2.04 -4.56
N ALA A 102 16.85 0.76 -4.88
CA ALA A 102 17.41 -0.19 -3.93
C ALA A 102 18.04 -1.40 -4.64
N THR A 103 18.69 -2.26 -3.84
CA THR A 103 19.03 -3.63 -4.23
C THR A 103 18.44 -4.57 -3.20
N GLY A 104 17.78 -5.62 -3.67
CA GLY A 104 17.10 -6.59 -2.83
C GLY A 104 17.40 -8.03 -3.21
N ILE A 105 17.06 -8.94 -2.30
CA ILE A 105 17.12 -10.37 -2.50
C ILE A 105 15.69 -10.85 -2.78
N GLY A 106 15.51 -11.60 -3.86
CA GLY A 106 14.21 -12.11 -4.28
C GLY A 106 13.72 -11.56 -5.61
N TYR A 107 12.57 -12.09 -6.02
CA TYR A 107 11.85 -11.63 -7.20
C TYR A 107 10.81 -10.61 -6.75
N PHE A 108 10.84 -9.44 -7.37
CA PHE A 108 10.00 -8.32 -6.99
C PHE A 108 8.82 -8.19 -7.94
N LYS A 109 7.71 -7.73 -7.37
CA LYS A 109 6.50 -7.37 -8.11
C LYS A 109 5.89 -6.12 -7.50
N GLU A 110 5.14 -5.39 -8.30
CA GLU A 110 4.34 -4.29 -7.78
C GLU A 110 3.28 -4.83 -6.83
N LEU A 111 3.10 -4.14 -5.70
CA LEU A 111 2.12 -4.49 -4.69
C LEU A 111 0.80 -3.78 -5.04
N PRO A 112 -0.33 -4.50 -5.15
CA PRO A 112 -1.63 -3.88 -5.34
C PRO A 112 -1.98 -2.98 -4.15
N LYS A 113 -2.63 -1.84 -4.42
CA LYS A 113 -3.00 -0.89 -3.37
C LYS A 113 -3.98 -1.46 -2.34
N SER A 114 -4.80 -2.43 -2.74
CA SER A 114 -5.66 -3.21 -1.83
C SER A 114 -4.88 -3.88 -0.70
N ASP A 115 -3.62 -4.22 -0.95
CA ASP A 115 -2.83 -5.06 -0.05
C ASP A 115 -1.94 -4.22 0.88
N TYR A 116 -1.89 -2.88 0.74
CA TYR A 116 -0.92 -2.05 1.47
C TYR A 116 -1.02 -2.20 2.98
N GLY A 117 -2.24 -2.22 3.51
CA GLY A 117 -2.50 -2.35 4.94
C GLY A 117 -2.31 -3.76 5.50
N GLU A 118 -2.06 -4.77 4.67
CA GLU A 118 -1.87 -6.14 5.15
C GLU A 118 -0.64 -6.21 6.07
N PRO A 119 -0.71 -6.91 7.21
CA PRO A 119 0.34 -6.88 8.24
C PRO A 119 1.75 -7.22 7.75
N GLN A 120 1.86 -8.11 6.76
CA GLN A 120 3.14 -8.51 6.17
C GLN A 120 3.82 -7.41 5.33
N TYR A 121 3.03 -6.47 4.79
CA TYR A 121 3.56 -5.36 3.98
C TYR A 121 3.62 -4.08 4.81
N ALA A 122 2.56 -3.80 5.58
CA ALA A 122 2.44 -2.62 6.44
C ALA A 122 2.76 -1.30 5.72
N VAL A 123 2.40 -1.22 4.44
CA VAL A 123 2.58 -0.02 3.63
C VAL A 123 1.46 0.98 3.99
N PRO A 124 1.78 2.27 4.21
CA PRO A 124 0.75 3.28 4.43
C PRO A 124 -0.19 3.42 3.23
N GLN A 125 -1.50 3.58 3.46
CA GLN A 125 -2.48 3.80 2.39
C GLN A 125 -2.25 5.10 1.61
N THR A 126 -1.51 6.04 2.20
CA THR A 126 -1.08 7.29 1.58
C THR A 126 0.08 7.14 0.60
N ALA A 127 0.71 5.95 0.53
CA ALA A 127 1.76 5.68 -0.45
C ALA A 127 1.24 5.79 -1.89
N LEU A 128 2.11 6.28 -2.78
CA LEU A 128 1.82 6.44 -4.20
C LEU A 128 1.87 5.10 -4.94
N THR A 129 2.96 4.36 -4.76
CA THR A 129 3.15 2.98 -5.25
C THR A 129 4.02 2.20 -4.26
N ALA A 130 3.99 0.88 -4.34
CA ALA A 130 4.81 -0.02 -3.54
C ALA A 130 5.19 -1.27 -4.33
N THR A 131 6.30 -1.88 -3.96
CA THR A 131 6.79 -3.15 -4.51
C THR A 131 7.22 -4.05 -3.37
N THR A 132 7.09 -5.35 -3.56
CA THR A 132 7.52 -6.35 -2.60
C THR A 132 8.24 -7.50 -3.29
N GLY A 133 9.23 -8.06 -2.62
CA GLY A 133 9.98 -9.22 -3.05
C GLY A 133 10.12 -10.23 -1.92
N PHE A 134 10.25 -11.50 -2.30
CA PHE A 134 10.37 -12.60 -1.37
C PHE A 134 11.45 -13.59 -1.82
N TRP A 135 12.25 -14.07 -0.87
CA TRP A 135 13.18 -15.17 -1.07
C TRP A 135 13.54 -15.84 0.25
N GLU A 136 13.43 -17.18 0.31
CA GLU A 136 13.92 -17.99 1.45
C GLU A 136 13.53 -17.43 2.83
N GLY A 137 12.27 -17.01 2.96
CA GLY A 137 11.76 -16.48 4.22
C GLY A 137 12.14 -15.02 4.51
N ILE A 138 12.79 -14.32 3.58
CA ILE A 138 13.05 -12.88 3.67
C ILE A 138 12.07 -12.17 2.74
N GLN A 139 11.33 -11.22 3.31
CA GLN A 139 10.48 -10.31 2.57
C GLN A 139 11.10 -8.91 2.56
N GLN A 140 11.07 -8.26 1.41
CA GLN A 140 11.53 -6.88 1.27
C GLN A 140 10.46 -6.05 0.58
N THR A 141 10.09 -4.95 1.20
CA THR A 141 9.02 -4.09 0.73
C THR A 141 9.56 -2.68 0.58
N CYS A 142 9.27 -2.03 -0.55
CA CYS A 142 9.55 -0.62 -0.77
C CYS A 142 8.25 0.11 -1.09
N TYR A 143 8.11 1.36 -0.67
CA TYR A 143 7.03 2.22 -1.11
C TYR A 143 7.52 3.65 -1.37
N VAL A 144 6.75 4.41 -2.15
CA VAL A 144 7.00 5.83 -2.40
C VAL A 144 5.99 6.68 -1.65
N GLY A 145 6.50 7.54 -0.77
CA GLY A 145 5.74 8.59 -0.10
C GLY A 145 6.09 9.98 -0.63
N VAL A 146 5.33 10.98 -0.21
CA VAL A 146 5.60 12.39 -0.48
C VAL A 146 5.88 13.12 0.81
N GLU A 147 7.02 13.79 0.90
CA GLU A 147 7.37 14.66 2.02
C GLU A 147 7.90 16.00 1.51
N ASN A 148 7.29 17.12 1.92
CA ASN A 148 7.85 18.47 1.70
C ASN A 148 8.30 18.76 0.24
N ASN A 149 7.55 18.29 -0.77
CA ASN A 149 7.87 18.35 -2.21
C ASN A 149 8.95 17.39 -2.70
N PHE A 150 9.21 16.32 -1.96
CA PHE A 150 10.08 15.24 -2.39
C PHE A 150 9.31 13.94 -2.51
N LEU A 151 9.65 13.12 -3.52
CA LEU A 151 9.38 11.70 -3.45
C LEU A 151 10.42 11.07 -2.53
N VAL A 152 9.96 10.34 -1.53
CA VAL A 152 10.82 9.57 -0.64
C VAL A 152 10.51 8.10 -0.86
N ILE A 153 11.54 7.34 -1.19
CA ILE A 153 11.41 5.89 -1.27
C ILE A 153 11.84 5.34 0.07
N TYR A 154 10.98 4.54 0.69
CA TYR A 154 11.30 3.83 1.91
C TYR A 154 11.39 2.35 1.64
N ARG A 155 12.17 1.66 2.47
CA ARG A 155 12.41 0.23 2.41
C ARG A 155 12.30 -0.38 3.79
N ARG A 156 11.80 -1.61 3.82
CA ARG A 156 11.83 -2.50 4.96
C ARG A 156 12.25 -3.90 4.52
N SER A 157 13.00 -4.61 5.36
CA SER A 157 13.29 -6.03 5.20
C SER A 157 12.85 -6.78 6.46
N THR A 158 12.17 -7.89 6.29
CA THR A 158 11.62 -8.68 7.38
C THR A 158 11.80 -10.17 7.14
N ASP A 159 11.74 -10.94 8.22
CA ASP A 159 11.43 -12.35 8.11
C ASP A 159 9.96 -12.52 7.70
N ALA A 160 9.66 -13.55 6.92
CA ALA A 160 8.31 -13.92 6.48
C ALA A 160 7.34 -14.17 7.64
N LYS A 161 7.87 -14.51 8.82
CA LYS A 161 7.13 -14.76 10.05
C LYS A 161 6.98 -13.51 10.91
N ASP A 162 7.54 -12.38 10.49
CA ASP A 162 7.41 -11.12 11.21
C ASP A 162 5.93 -10.71 11.31
N LYS A 163 5.53 -10.34 12.52
CA LYS A 163 4.16 -9.93 12.88
C LYS A 163 4.08 -8.51 13.39
N THR A 164 5.16 -7.72 13.27
CA THR A 164 5.17 -6.32 13.74
C THR A 164 4.08 -5.45 13.12
N GLY A 165 3.52 -5.82 11.96
CA GLY A 165 2.29 -5.21 11.45
C GLY A 165 2.40 -3.68 11.35
N HIS A 166 1.48 -2.97 12.01
CA HIS A 166 1.42 -1.50 11.98
C HIS A 166 2.59 -0.77 12.66
N ASP A 167 3.40 -1.46 13.48
CA ASP A 167 4.62 -0.91 14.08
C ASP A 167 5.84 -1.04 13.16
N ALA A 168 5.60 -1.38 11.89
CA ALA A 168 6.64 -1.52 10.87
C ALA A 168 7.44 -0.22 10.69
N VAL A 169 8.75 -0.32 10.91
CA VAL A 169 9.68 0.77 10.61
C VAL A 169 10.20 0.60 9.19
N PHE A 170 10.09 1.66 8.41
CA PHE A 170 10.62 1.77 7.06
C PHE A 170 11.72 2.82 7.03
N GLU A 171 12.86 2.49 6.41
CA GLU A 171 14.01 3.37 6.29
C GLU A 171 13.97 4.11 4.95
N PRO A 172 14.18 5.44 4.91
CA PRO A 172 14.29 6.17 3.65
C PRO A 172 15.60 5.77 2.94
N VAL A 173 15.50 5.36 1.68
CA VAL A 173 16.65 4.92 0.85
C VAL A 173 16.94 5.85 -0.31
N MET A 174 15.99 6.71 -0.68
CA MET A 174 16.15 7.69 -1.75
C MET A 174 15.19 8.86 -1.56
N LYS A 175 15.63 10.06 -1.96
CA LYS A 175 14.82 11.28 -1.96
C LYS A 175 15.00 12.00 -3.29
N LEU A 176 13.91 12.28 -4.00
CA LEU A 176 13.89 12.94 -5.31
C LEU A 176 13.12 14.26 -5.21
N ASP A 177 13.72 15.37 -5.66
CA ASP A 177 13.05 16.67 -5.68
C ASP A 177 12.04 16.74 -6.84
N LEU A 178 10.77 16.91 -6.51
CA LEU A 178 9.66 16.99 -7.47
C LEU A 178 9.77 18.19 -8.42
N LYS A 179 10.52 19.23 -8.05
CA LYS A 179 10.75 20.42 -8.89
C LYS A 179 11.90 20.24 -9.88
N SER A 180 12.83 19.34 -9.59
CA SER A 180 14.05 19.14 -10.39
C SER A 180 13.86 18.16 -11.56
N THR A 181 12.78 17.37 -11.53
CA THR A 181 12.55 16.26 -12.47
C THR A 181 11.90 16.68 -13.79
N THR A 182 11.66 17.98 -13.99
CA THR A 182 11.16 18.56 -15.25
C THR A 182 12.32 18.99 -16.15
N LYS A 183 12.94 18.01 -16.84
CA LYS A 183 13.44 18.17 -18.21
C LYS A 183 14.02 16.84 -18.73
N PRO A 184 13.31 16.13 -19.62
CA PRO A 184 13.98 15.27 -20.58
C PRO A 184 14.86 16.17 -21.47
N ARG A 185 16.13 15.79 -21.64
CA ARG A 185 16.99 16.34 -22.70
C ARG A 185 16.63 15.71 -24.03
#